data_AF-M5FGI8-F1
#
_entry.id   AF-M5FGI8-F1
#
_cell.length_a   1.000
_cell.length_b   1.000
_cell.length_c   1.000
_cell.angle_alpha   90.00
_cell.angle_beta   90.00
_cell.angle_gamma   90.00
#
_symmetry.space_group_name_H-M   'P 1'
#
loop_
_entity.id
_entity.type
_entity.pdbx_description
1 polymer ?
#
loop_
_entity_poly.entity_id
_entity_poly.type
_entity_poly.pdbx_seq_one_letter_code
_entity_poly.pdbx_strand_id
1 'polypeptide(L)' 'MTSLRDDEAEIMIGALDDAPSDIFPGYELWIGRREPWLMDLQWAEQFEHDRESLAIDAPPIEPEVPGPASTTGYVT' A
#
# COMPACT_ATOMS: atom_id res chain seq x y z
N MET A 1 -11.27 -6.59 1.62
CA MET A 1 -10.35 -6.22 0.53
C MET A 1 -8.96 -6.41 1.10
N THR A 2 -8.14 -7.24 0.48
CA THR A 2 -6.79 -7.62 0.93
C THR A 2 -5.83 -7.10 -0.15
N SER A 3 -4.71 -6.49 0.25
CA SER A 3 -3.73 -5.91 -0.66
C SER A 3 -2.49 -6.82 -0.75
N LEU A 4 -1.97 -7.03 -1.97
CA LEU A 4 -0.77 -7.82 -2.23
C LEU A 4 0.17 -7.05 -3.15
N ARG A 5 1.44 -6.97 -2.76
CA ARG A 5 2.56 -6.39 -3.52
C ARG A 5 3.69 -7.43 -3.60
N ASP A 6 4.73 -7.14 -4.38
CA ASP A 6 5.85 -8.06 -4.58
C ASP A 6 6.60 -8.41 -3.28
N ASP A 7 6.60 -7.50 -2.30
CA ASP A 7 7.33 -7.62 -1.03
C ASP A 7 6.43 -7.58 0.22
N GLU A 8 5.12 -7.38 0.05
CA GLU A 8 4.22 -7.04 1.15
C GLU A 8 2.81 -7.60 0.93
N ALA A 9 2.20 -8.11 2.00
CA ALA A 9 0.79 -8.53 1.98
C ALA A 9 0.08 -7.95 3.21
N GLU A 10 -1.05 -7.28 2.98
CA GLU A 10 -1.94 -6.80 4.02
C GLU A 10 -2.95 -7.89 4.36
N ILE A 11 -3.00 -8.36 5.60
CA ILE A 11 -3.93 -9.40 6.05
C ILE A 11 -4.77 -8.86 7.20
N MET A 12 -6.08 -8.92 7.06
CA MET A 12 -7.03 -8.53 8.11
C MET A 12 -7.01 -9.55 9.26
N ILE A 13 -7.04 -9.09 10.51
CA ILE A 13 -7.13 -10.00 11.66
C ILE A 13 -8.44 -10.80 11.61
N GLY A 14 -8.34 -12.12 11.78
CA GLY A 14 -9.46 -13.05 11.67
C GLY A 14 -9.82 -13.48 10.26
N ALA A 15 -9.04 -13.08 9.24
CA ALA A 15 -9.24 -13.55 7.86
C ALA A 15 -8.70 -14.97 7.61
N LEU A 16 -7.86 -15.50 8.50
CA LEU A 16 -7.27 -16.82 8.39
C LEU A 16 -7.82 -17.72 9.50
N ASP A 17 -8.23 -18.93 9.13
CA ASP A 17 -8.71 -19.95 10.07
C ASP A 17 -7.56 -20.53 10.90
N ASP A 18 -6.39 -20.69 10.27
CA ASP A 18 -5.14 -21.12 10.90
C ASP A 18 -4.08 -20.03 10.79
N ALA A 19 -3.33 -19.83 11.88
CA ALA A 19 -2.22 -18.88 11.88
C ALA A 19 -1.11 -19.36 10.93
N PRO A 20 -0.65 -18.53 9.98
CA PRO A 20 0.48 -18.90 9.13
C PRO A 20 1.74 -18.98 10.00
N SER A 21 2.40 -20.14 10.01
CA SER A 21 3.56 -20.39 10.88
C SER A 21 4.80 -19.57 10.52
N ASP A 22 4.87 -19.08 9.28
CA ASP A 22 6.07 -18.45 8.72
C ASP A 22 5.86 -16.97 8.32
N ILE A 23 4.73 -16.37 8.70
CA ILE A 23 4.43 -14.97 8.39
C ILE A 23 4.25 -14.20 9.70
N PHE A 24 5.15 -13.26 9.95
CA PHE A 24 5.09 -12.35 11.10
C PHE A 24 4.76 -10.94 10.61
N PRO A 25 3.75 -10.26 11.19
CA PRO A 25 3.46 -8.87 10.83
C PRO A 25 4.65 -7.96 11.13
N GLY A 26 5.09 -7.21 10.13
CA GLY A 26 6.13 -6.20 10.30
C GLY A 26 5.60 -4.88 10.87
N TYR A 27 4.33 -4.56 10.61
CA TYR A 27 3.68 -3.35 11.09
C TYR A 27 2.17 -3.56 11.30
N GLU A 28 1.56 -2.68 12.09
CA GLU A 28 0.14 -2.58 12.39
C GLU A 28 -0.37 -1.20 11.98
N LEU A 29 -1.40 -1.14 11.12
CA LEU A 29 -2.03 0.10 10.67
C LEU A 29 -3.36 0.32 11.40
N TRP A 30 -3.82 1.57 11.42
CA TRP A 30 -5.12 1.95 11.97
C TRP A 30 -5.30 1.58 13.45
N ILE A 31 -4.25 1.70 14.28
CA ILE A 31 -4.31 1.35 15.71
C ILE A 31 -5.34 2.19 16.49
N GLY A 32 -5.73 3.36 15.99
CA GLY A 32 -6.81 4.17 16.56
C GLY A 32 -8.20 3.48 16.50
N ARG A 33 -8.33 2.40 15.72
CA ARG A 33 -9.52 1.53 15.68
C ARG A 33 -9.33 0.21 16.43
N ARG A 34 -8.21 0.02 17.13
CA ARG A 34 -7.93 -1.20 17.89
C ARG A 34 -8.91 -1.34 19.04
N GLU A 35 -9.56 -2.50 19.10
CA GLU A 35 -10.46 -2.82 20.19
C GLU A 35 -9.68 -2.99 21.51
N PRO A 36 -10.23 -2.58 22.67
CA PRO A 36 -9.52 -2.66 23.95
C PRO A 36 -9.09 -4.07 24.38
N TRP A 37 -9.73 -5.10 23.83
CA TRP A 37 -9.40 -6.50 24.12
C TRP A 37 -8.24 -7.03 23.26
N LEU A 38 -7.88 -6.31 22.18
CA LEU A 38 -6.82 -6.70 21.26
C LEU A 38 -5.52 -6.02 21.71
N MET A 39 -4.57 -6.84 22.16
CA MET A 39 -3.25 -6.36 22.55
C MET A 39 -2.46 -5.92 21.31
N ASP A 40 -1.58 -4.95 21.51
CA ASP A 40 -0.63 -4.49 20.52
C ASP A 40 0.40 -5.56 20.17
N LEU A 41 0.82 -5.55 18.90
CA LEU A 41 1.94 -6.35 18.43
C LEU A 41 3.24 -5.66 18.81
N GLN A 42 3.77 -5.97 19.99
CA GLN A 42 4.96 -5.33 20.60
C GLN A 42 6.21 -5.31 19.72
N TRP A 43 6.31 -6.21 18.73
CA TRP A 43 7.44 -6.31 17.80
C TRP A 43 7.20 -5.58 16.47
N ALA A 44 5.97 -5.16 16.18
CA ALA A 44 5.58 -4.55 14.92
C ALA A 44 5.47 -3.03 15.07
N GLU A 45 5.89 -2.29 14.04
CA GLU A 45 5.72 -0.83 14.01
C GLU A 45 4.23 -0.45 14.02
N GLN A 46 3.84 0.60 14.75
CA GLN A 46 2.44 0.92 15.05
C GLN A 46 2.06 2.26 14.39
N PHE A 47 0.98 2.27 13.59
CA PHE A 47 0.52 3.47 12.88
C PHE A 47 -0.96 3.78 13.16
N GLU A 48 -1.27 5.05 13.41
CA GLU A 48 -2.64 5.54 13.66
C GLU A 48 -3.60 5.37 12.46
N HIS A 49 -3.05 5.31 11.26
CA HIS A 49 -3.75 5.18 9.99
C HIS A 49 -2.81 4.48 8.98
N ASP A 50 -3.04 4.64 7.68
CA ASP A 50 -2.13 4.14 6.65
C ASP A 50 -0.70 4.66 6.88
N ARG A 51 0.29 3.80 6.58
CA ARG A 51 1.68 4.23 6.49
C ARG A 51 1.86 5.10 5.25
N GLU A 52 2.66 6.15 5.35
CA GLU A 52 3.05 6.92 4.17
C GLU A 52 3.74 5.96 3.19
N SER A 53 3.10 5.70 2.04
CA SER A 53 3.76 4.93 0.99
C SER A 53 4.97 5.75 0.55
N LEU A 54 6.17 5.17 0.65
CA LEU A 54 7.33 5.68 -0.09
C LEU A 54 6.87 5.79 -1.55
N ALA A 55 6.65 7.01 -2.02
CA ALA A 55 6.27 7.25 -3.39
C ALA A 55 7.42 6.71 -4.24
N ILE A 56 7.23 5.53 -4.83
CA ILE A 56 8.21 4.95 -5.75
C ILE A 56 8.15 5.82 -7.00
N ASP A 57 8.99 6.86 -7.03
CA ASP A 57 9.29 7.71 -8.18
C ASP A 57 8.11 8.06 -9.09
N ALA A 58 6.92 8.30 -8.53
CA ALA A 58 5.81 8.80 -9.32
C ALA A 58 6.22 10.20 -9.81
N PRO A 59 6.46 10.40 -11.13
CA PRO A 59 6.82 11.72 -11.61
C PRO A 59 5.70 12.68 -11.22
N PRO A 60 6.02 13.95 -10.89
CA PRO A 60 5.00 14.95 -10.63
C PRO A 60 3.94 14.88 -11.72
N ILE A 61 2.66 14.84 -11.36
CA ILE A 61 1.57 14.92 -12.34
C ILE A 61 1.64 16.33 -12.94
N GLU A 62 2.42 16.47 -14.02
CA GLU A 62 2.48 17.72 -14.76
C GLU A 62 1.12 17.91 -15.45
N PRO A 63 0.50 19.11 -15.35
CA PRO A 63 -0.76 19.35 -16.03
C PRO A 63 -0.55 19.20 -17.54
N GLU A 64 -1.33 18.34 -18.18
CA GLU A 64 -1.25 18.09 -19.62
C GLU A 64 -1.51 19.39 -20.39
N VAL A 65 -0.44 20.01 -20.88
CA VAL A 65 -0.53 21.12 -21.83
C VAL A 65 -0.88 20.49 -23.18
N PRO A 66 -2.06 20.78 -23.78
CA PRO A 66 -2.40 20.18 -25.06
C PRO A 66 -1.45 20.74 -26.12
N GLY A 67 -0.57 19.88 -26.63
CA GLY A 67 0.41 20.24 -27.66
C GLY A 67 -0.28 20.63 -28.97
N PRO A 68 0.25 21.60 -29.73
CA PRO A 68 -0.35 21.98 -31.00
C PRO A 68 -0.23 20.83 -32.01
N ALA A 69 -1.36 20.48 -32.63
CA ALA A 69 -1.41 19.52 -33.72
C ALA A 69 -0.58 19.99 -34.93
N SER A 70 0.31 19.13 -35.45
CA SER A 70 0.72 19.03 -36.87
C SER A 70 1.87 18.02 -37.02
N THR A 71 1.67 16.90 -37.72
CA THR A 71 1.72 16.67 -39.19
C THR A 71 3.14 16.52 -39.74
N THR A 72 3.39 15.36 -40.38
CA THR A 72 4.49 14.97 -41.31
C THR A 72 5.17 13.69 -40.83
N GLY A 73 5.27 12.61 -41.61
CA GLY A 73 4.86 12.35 -42.98
C GLY A 73 5.28 10.91 -43.31
N TYR A 74 4.39 10.16 -43.98
CA TYR A 74 4.73 8.85 -44.53
C TYR A 74 5.43 9.06 -45.87
N VAL A 75 6.56 8.38 -46.11
CA VAL A 75 7.05 8.15 -47.47
C VAL A 75 7.55 6.72 -47.62
N THR A 76 6.83 6.02 -48.51
CA THR A 76 7.11 4.85 -49.37
C THR A 76 7.81 3.62 -48.80
#